data_AF-A0A8A6HX02-F1
#
_entry.id   AF-A0A8A6HX02-F1
#
_cell.length_a   1.000
_cell.length_b   1.000
_cell.length_c   1.000
_cell.angle_alpha   90.00
_cell.angle_beta   90.00
_cell.angle_gamma   90.00
#
_symmetry.space_group_name_H-M   'P 1'
#
loop_
_entity.id
_entity.type
_entity.pdbx_description
1 polymer ?
#
loop_
_entity_poly.entity_id
_entity_poly.type
_entity_poly.pdbx_seq_one_letter_code
_entity_poly.pdbx_strand_id
1 'polypeptide(L)'
;YPPADVLELVKPFHDTCTQKHGVSDDEVKNYKIEDNSEKMMCYMRCLGLESKWLSSDNKLQVDYIMETRLDSISDLVENIMNNCKDVPDGSHECEKAYNFNKCAAETEPERWFLP
;
A
#
# COMPACT_ATOMS: atom_id res chain seq x y z
N TYR A 1 -12.38 0.07 -10.27
CA TYR A 1 -11.14 -0.61 -9.82
C TYR A 1 -11.14 -0.57 -8.30
N PRO A 2 -10.75 -1.62 -7.56
CA PRO A 2 -10.03 -2.86 -7.94
C PRO A 2 -10.90 -4.08 -8.29
N PRO A 3 -10.29 -5.19 -8.76
CA PRO A 3 -10.92 -6.51 -8.87
C PRO A 3 -11.47 -7.05 -7.53
N ALA A 4 -12.48 -7.93 -7.60
CA ALA A 4 -13.17 -8.43 -6.41
C ALA A 4 -12.30 -9.34 -5.52
N ASP A 5 -11.48 -10.18 -6.12
CA ASP A 5 -10.49 -11.04 -5.44
C ASP A 5 -9.44 -10.22 -4.68
N VAL A 6 -9.02 -9.08 -5.24
CA VAL A 6 -8.15 -8.13 -4.55
C VAL A 6 -8.85 -7.55 -3.32
N LEU A 7 -10.12 -7.14 -3.43
CA LEU A 7 -10.90 -6.62 -2.28
C LEU A 7 -11.05 -7.66 -1.17
N GLU A 8 -11.33 -8.90 -1.53
CA GLU A 8 -11.45 -10.00 -0.55
C GLU A 8 -10.13 -10.27 0.18
N LEU A 9 -9.00 -10.22 -0.54
CA LEU A 9 -7.67 -10.42 0.02
C LEU A 9 -7.28 -9.32 1.01
N VAL A 10 -7.52 -8.05 0.67
CA VAL A 10 -7.04 -6.90 1.46
C VAL A 10 -7.97 -6.51 2.62
N LYS A 11 -9.24 -6.94 2.58
CA LYS A 11 -10.24 -6.64 3.61
C LYS A 11 -9.75 -6.88 5.06
N PRO A 12 -9.18 -8.05 5.44
CA PRO A 12 -8.73 -8.25 6.82
C PRO A 12 -7.60 -7.30 7.23
N PHE A 13 -6.76 -6.86 6.29
CA PHE A 13 -5.69 -5.89 6.54
C PHE A 13 -6.27 -4.49 6.75
N HIS A 14 -7.22 -4.09 5.90
CA HIS A 14 -7.98 -2.85 6.06
C HIS A 14 -8.64 -2.80 7.44
N ASP A 15 -9.46 -3.80 7.79
CA ASP A 15 -10.18 -3.87 9.08
C ASP A 15 -9.23 -3.73 10.28
N THR A 16 -8.05 -4.36 10.20
CA THR A 16 -7.03 -4.30 11.26
C THR A 16 -6.40 -2.91 11.36
N CYS A 17 -6.05 -2.31 10.23
CA CYS A 17 -5.30 -1.06 10.19
C CYS A 17 -6.18 0.17 10.45
N THR A 18 -7.45 0.15 10.05
CA THR A 18 -8.43 1.20 10.40
C THR A 18 -8.64 1.24 11.91
N GLN A 19 -8.81 0.07 12.54
CA GLN A 19 -8.92 -0.04 14.00
C GLN A 19 -7.66 0.44 14.72
N LYS A 20 -6.47 0.03 14.25
CA LYS A 20 -5.20 0.35 14.90
C LYS A 20 -4.83 1.83 14.85
N HIS A 21 -5.13 2.49 13.73
CA HIS A 21 -4.73 3.88 13.48
C HIS A 21 -5.89 4.88 13.62
N GLY A 22 -7.09 4.42 13.98
CA GLY A 22 -8.27 5.28 14.10
C GLY A 22 -8.63 5.97 12.78
N VAL A 23 -8.41 5.30 11.66
CA VAL A 23 -8.81 5.74 10.32
C VAL A 23 -10.20 5.20 10.05
N SER A 24 -11.13 6.05 9.63
CA SER A 24 -12.47 5.63 9.25
C SER A 24 -12.54 5.23 7.77
N ASP A 25 -13.51 4.38 7.41
CA ASP A 25 -13.76 3.98 6.02
C ASP A 25 -14.01 5.19 5.11
N ASP A 26 -14.68 6.24 5.64
CA ASP A 26 -14.90 7.49 4.91
C ASP A 26 -13.59 8.26 4.66
N GLU A 27 -12.63 8.21 5.58
CA GLU A 27 -11.30 8.80 5.36
C GLU A 27 -10.51 8.03 4.31
N VAL A 28 -10.54 6.69 4.33
CA VAL A 28 -9.90 5.87 3.30
C VAL A 28 -10.53 6.11 1.93
N LYS A 29 -11.86 6.09 1.85
CA LYS A 29 -12.62 6.26 0.60
C LYS A 29 -12.39 7.62 -0.06
N ASN A 30 -12.21 8.67 0.73
CA ASN A 30 -11.99 10.03 0.24
C ASN A 30 -10.51 10.45 0.28
N TYR A 31 -9.61 9.50 0.57
CA TYR A 31 -8.18 9.75 0.66
C TYR A 31 -7.63 10.28 -0.67
N LYS A 32 -6.67 11.20 -0.56
CA LYS A 32 -5.90 11.73 -1.69
C LYS A 32 -4.44 11.51 -1.42
N ILE A 33 -3.69 11.06 -2.43
CA ILE A 33 -2.28 10.69 -2.27
C ILE A 33 -1.38 11.84 -1.83
N GLU A 34 -1.83 13.10 -1.95
CA GLU A 34 -1.12 14.27 -1.43
C GLU A 34 -1.22 14.41 0.11
N ASP A 35 -2.18 13.73 0.76
CA ASP A 35 -2.28 13.69 2.22
C ASP A 35 -1.20 12.77 2.78
N ASN A 36 -0.10 13.39 3.21
CA ASN A 36 1.03 12.76 3.88
C ASN A 36 0.96 12.91 5.40
N SER A 37 -0.23 13.06 5.98
CA SER A 37 -0.39 13.06 7.43
C SER A 37 0.16 11.77 8.04
N GLU A 38 0.75 11.87 9.23
CA GLU A 38 1.31 10.73 9.96
C GLU A 38 0.30 9.57 10.07
N LYS A 39 -0.96 9.91 10.35
CA LYS A 39 -2.08 8.96 10.40
C LYS A 39 -2.20 8.13 9.12
N MET A 40 -2.24 8.77 7.95
CA MET A 40 -2.41 8.07 6.67
C MET A 40 -1.14 7.35 6.21
N MET A 41 0.03 7.93 6.45
CA MET A 41 1.30 7.24 6.20
C MET A 41 1.39 5.95 7.03
N CYS A 42 1.05 6.02 8.32
CA CYS A 42 1.13 4.87 9.21
C CYS A 42 0.04 3.84 8.95
N TYR A 43 -1.12 4.26 8.45
CA TYR A 43 -2.11 3.34 7.89
C TYR A 43 -1.54 2.52 6.72
N MET A 44 -0.89 3.17 5.74
CA MET A 44 -0.23 2.49 4.63
C MET A 44 0.89 1.55 5.10
N ARG A 45 1.67 1.97 6.11
CA ARG A 45 2.70 1.12 6.71
C ARG A 45 2.08 -0.12 7.35
N CYS A 46 0.99 0.05 8.10
CA CYS A 46 0.27 -1.07 8.71
C CYS A 46 -0.18 -2.07 7.64
N LEU A 47 -0.80 -1.60 6.54
CA LEU A 47 -1.21 -2.47 5.43
C LEU A 47 -0.03 -3.28 4.88
N GLY A 48 1.13 -2.64 4.66
CA GLY A 48 2.34 -3.30 4.20
C GLY A 48 2.88 -4.35 5.18
N LEU A 49 2.77 -4.12 6.49
CA LEU A 49 3.17 -5.09 7.50
C LEU A 49 2.23 -6.29 7.56
N GLU A 50 0.91 -6.06 7.59
CA GLU A 50 -0.09 -7.12 7.69
C GLU A 50 -0.08 -8.02 6.43
N SER A 51 0.16 -7.44 5.25
CA SER A 51 0.34 -8.19 4.00
C SER A 51 1.72 -8.83 3.85
N LYS A 52 2.67 -8.51 4.73
CA LYS A 52 4.11 -8.89 4.67
C LYS A 52 4.87 -8.33 3.46
N TRP A 53 4.31 -7.34 2.77
CA TRP A 53 5.01 -6.63 1.69
C TRP A 53 6.08 -5.68 2.21
N LEU A 54 5.98 -5.28 3.47
CA LEU A 54 6.96 -4.49 4.19
C LEU A 54 7.40 -5.25 5.44
N SER A 55 8.69 -5.27 5.75
CA SER A 55 9.18 -5.77 7.04
C SER A 55 9.05 -4.72 8.14
N SER A 56 9.23 -5.14 9.40
CA SER A 56 9.31 -4.22 10.55
C SER A 56 10.35 -3.12 10.38
N ASP A 57 11.43 -3.43 9.65
CA ASP A 57 12.56 -2.54 9.39
C ASP A 57 12.36 -1.71 8.11
N ASN A 58 11.11 -1.58 7.65
CA ASN A 58 10.70 -0.81 6.46
C ASN A 58 11.32 -1.28 5.14
N LYS A 59 11.69 -2.57 5.03
CA LYS A 59 12.19 -3.13 3.76
C LYS A 59 11.06 -3.74 2.96
N LEU A 60 10.89 -3.29 1.71
CA LEU A 60 9.98 -3.93 0.76
C LEU A 60 10.43 -5.36 0.50
N GLN A 61 9.51 -6.31 0.63
CA GLN A 61 9.75 -7.74 0.40
C GLN A 61 9.46 -8.07 -1.06
N VAL A 62 10.31 -7.58 -1.97
CA VAL A 62 10.09 -7.63 -3.43
C VAL A 62 9.79 -9.05 -3.92
N ASP A 63 10.63 -10.03 -3.56
CA ASP A 63 10.44 -11.41 -3.99
C ASP A 63 9.09 -11.98 -3.50
N TYR A 64 8.72 -11.69 -2.25
CA TYR A 64 7.44 -12.13 -1.70
C TYR A 64 6.24 -11.46 -2.39
N ILE A 65 6.31 -10.15 -2.68
CA ILE A 65 5.27 -9.44 -3.44
C ILE A 65 5.09 -10.09 -4.81
N MET A 66 6.20 -10.38 -5.50
CA MET A 66 6.15 -11.02 -6.81
C MET A 66 5.57 -12.43 -6.70
N GLU A 67 6.02 -13.27 -5.77
CA GLU A 67 5.54 -14.65 -5.63
C GLU A 67 4.07 -14.76 -5.22
N THR A 68 3.53 -13.79 -4.48
CA THR A 68 2.18 -13.85 -3.88
C THR A 68 1.14 -12.97 -4.57
N ARG A 69 1.52 -12.25 -5.63
CA ARG A 69 0.58 -11.42 -6.41
C ARG A 69 -0.55 -12.25 -7.01
N LEU A 70 -1.74 -11.67 -7.07
CA LEU A 70 -2.86 -12.29 -7.77
C LEU A 70 -2.71 -12.12 -9.29
N ASP A 71 -3.08 -13.14 -10.04
CA ASP A 71 -3.02 -13.13 -11.51
C ASP A 71 -3.82 -11.96 -12.12
N SER A 72 -4.93 -11.59 -11.49
CA SER A 72 -5.83 -10.50 -11.90
C SER A 72 -5.17 -9.11 -11.90
N ILE A 73 -4.04 -8.96 -11.21
CA ILE A 73 -3.27 -7.72 -11.09
C ILE A 73 -1.77 -7.93 -11.33
N SER A 74 -1.37 -9.06 -11.94
CA SER A 74 0.04 -9.40 -12.10
C SER A 74 0.82 -8.32 -12.86
N ASP A 75 0.26 -7.81 -13.97
CA ASP A 75 0.87 -6.77 -14.80
C ASP A 75 0.97 -5.44 -14.06
N LEU A 76 -0.04 -5.09 -13.28
CA LEU A 76 -0.05 -3.90 -12.43
C LEU A 76 1.07 -3.97 -11.40
N VAL A 77 1.17 -5.09 -10.67
CA VAL A 77 2.20 -5.29 -9.64
C VAL A 77 3.60 -5.27 -10.26
N GLU A 78 3.79 -5.94 -11.40
CA GLU A 78 5.06 -5.92 -12.14
C GLU A 78 5.46 -4.49 -12.52
N ASN A 79 4.53 -3.69 -13.06
CA ASN A 79 4.83 -2.32 -13.46
C ASN A 79 5.17 -1.43 -12.24
N ILE A 80 4.42 -1.53 -11.14
CA ILE A 80 4.73 -0.80 -9.91
C ILE A 80 6.10 -1.20 -9.36
N MET A 81 6.40 -2.50 -9.27
CA MET A 81 7.67 -2.96 -8.71
C MET A 81 8.88 -2.56 -9.56
N ASN A 82 8.73 -2.54 -10.89
CA ASN A 82 9.80 -2.08 -11.80
C ASN A 82 10.14 -0.60 -11.62
N ASN A 83 9.17 0.25 -11.25
CA ASN A 83 9.35 1.69 -11.13
C ASN A 83 9.55 2.19 -9.68
N CYS A 84 9.03 1.47 -8.68
CA CYS A 84 8.86 2.00 -7.33
C CYS A 84 9.60 1.24 -6.23
N LYS A 85 10.25 0.10 -6.51
CA LYS A 85 10.91 -0.70 -5.45
C LYS A 85 12.03 0.03 -4.71
N ASP A 86 12.64 1.03 -5.34
CA ASP A 86 13.82 1.76 -4.83
C ASP A 86 13.46 3.14 -4.23
N VAL A 87 12.19 3.39 -3.87
CA VAL A 87 11.77 4.63 -3.20
C VAL A 87 12.53 4.86 -1.88
N PRO A 88 12.76 6.11 -1.44
CA PRO A 88 13.50 6.40 -0.22
C PRO A 88 12.70 6.06 1.06
N ASP A 89 13.42 5.76 2.15
CA ASP A 89 12.83 5.45 3.47
C ASP A 89 12.16 6.65 4.14
N GLY A 90 12.66 7.86 3.89
CA GLY A 90 12.19 9.09 4.51
C GLY A 90 12.76 9.33 5.92
N SER A 91 12.18 10.30 6.62
CA SER A 91 12.56 10.74 7.97
C SER A 91 11.68 10.15 9.07
N HIS A 92 10.45 9.75 8.73
CA HIS A 92 9.50 9.11 9.63
C HIS A 92 9.37 7.61 9.31
N GLU A 93 9.11 6.76 10.31
CA GLU A 93 9.04 5.31 10.12
C GLU A 93 7.94 4.87 9.15
N CYS A 94 6.90 5.69 8.98
CA CYS A 94 5.78 5.43 8.07
C CYS A 94 6.00 5.96 6.64
N GLU A 95 7.04 6.76 6.43
CA GLU A 95 7.23 7.53 5.20
C GLU A 95 7.62 6.64 4.02
N LYS A 96 8.38 5.55 4.24
CA LYS A 96 8.70 4.56 3.21
C LYS A 96 7.46 3.97 2.53
N ALA A 97 6.45 3.59 3.33
CA ALA A 97 5.20 3.01 2.82
C ALA A 97 4.39 4.03 2.03
N TYR A 98 4.37 5.29 2.49
CA TYR A 98 3.76 6.39 1.77
C TYR A 98 4.48 6.70 0.45
N ASN A 99 5.82 6.79 0.46
CA ASN A 99 6.62 7.04 -0.74
C ASN A 99 6.39 5.96 -1.80
N PHE A 100 6.28 4.69 -1.38
CA PHE A 100 5.94 3.59 -2.28
C PHE A 100 4.54 3.75 -2.89
N ASN A 101 3.52 4.02 -2.07
CA ASN A 101 2.15 4.23 -2.55
C ASN A 101 2.02 5.46 -3.44
N LYS A 102 2.77 6.53 -3.15
CA LYS A 102 2.82 7.72 -3.98
C LYS A 102 3.38 7.41 -5.36
N CYS A 103 4.52 6.73 -5.43
CA CYS A 103 5.09 6.28 -6.70
C CYS A 103 4.12 5.35 -7.46
N ALA A 104 3.45 4.43 -6.76
CA ALA A 104 2.47 3.54 -7.36
C ALA A 104 1.27 4.31 -7.94
N ALA A 105 0.74 5.30 -7.23
CA ALA A 105 -0.35 6.15 -7.70
C ALA A 105 0.05 7.01 -8.91
N GLU A 106 1.30 7.48 -8.96
CA GLU A 106 1.83 8.22 -10.11
C GLU A 106 2.08 7.33 -11.33
N THR A 107 2.50 6.08 -11.10
CA THR A 107 2.77 5.09 -12.16
C THR A 107 1.48 4.52 -12.75
N GLU A 108 0.45 4.34 -11.91
CA GLU A 108 -0.80 3.65 -12.25
C GLU A 108 -2.04 4.43 -11.76
N PRO A 109 -2.26 5.68 -12.22
CA PRO A 109 -3.28 6.57 -11.64
C PRO A 109 -4.72 6.08 -11.78
N GLU A 110 -5.02 5.25 -12.78
CA GLU A 110 -6.36 4.68 -13.00
C GLU A 110 -6.61 3.37 -12.22
N ARG A 111 -5.53 2.71 -11.80
CA ARG A 111 -5.56 1.36 -11.20
C ARG A 111 -5.00 1.33 -9.77
N TRP A 112 -4.35 2.39 -9.30
CA TRP A 112 -3.98 2.48 -7.90
C TRP A 112 -5.23 2.69 -7.04
N PHE A 113 -5.25 2.04 -5.88
CA PHE A 113 -6.28 2.26 -4.86
C PHE A 113 -5.66 2.03 -3.48
N LEU A 114 -6.20 2.72 -2.47
CA LEU A 114 -5.89 2.47 -1.07
C LEU A 114 -7.01 1.55 -0.52
N PRO A 115 -6.70 0.32 -0.06
CA PRO A 115 -7.70 -0.60 0.47
C PRO A 115 -8.33 -0.09 1.75
#